data_AF-A0A3D5U7C6-F1
#
_entry.id   AF-A0A3D5U7C6-F1
#
_cell.length_a   1.000
_cell.length_b   1.000
_cell.length_c   1.000
_cell.angle_alpha   90.00
_cell.angle_beta   90.00
_cell.angle_gamma   90.00
#
_symmetry.space_group_name_H-M   'P 1'
#
loop_
_entity.id
_entity.type
_entity.pdbx_description
1 polymer ?
#
loop_
_entity_poly.entity_id
_entity_poly.type
_entity_poly.pdbx_seq_one_letter_code
_entity_poly.pdbx_strand_id
1 'polypeptide(L)'
;MTHAILQGLIDSGKPAHTSVGVFYDHEEIGSRSPQGAFSSLLGEVLERIALCRGDSREDFYRALRNSFMISADMAHAYHPAYAEKYDADYSPKMNRGPVIKRNANLSYASTADSSLRYIDLCSKAKVKHQEFLVRSDMPCGSTVGPIVAANLGLNSVDIGNPMWAMHSVRETAGVKDHLDLIAVLKTYFSAN
;
A
#
# COMPACT_ATOMS: atom_id res chain seq x y z
N MET A 1 -2.83 -5.41 7.66
CA MET A 1 -2.74 -5.46 6.18
C MET A 1 -1.90 -6.62 5.66
N THR A 2 -0.77 -6.95 6.30
CA THR A 2 0.16 -8.03 5.90
C THR A 2 -0.52 -9.35 5.51
N HIS A 3 -1.50 -9.81 6.29
CA HIS A 3 -2.28 -11.01 5.94
C HIS A 3 -2.93 -10.91 4.55
N ALA A 4 -3.55 -9.78 4.20
CA ALA A 4 -4.23 -9.64 2.91
C ALA A 4 -3.24 -9.67 1.74
N ILE A 5 -2.04 -9.11 1.92
CA ILE A 5 -0.94 -9.16 0.95
C ILE A 5 -0.51 -10.61 0.73
N LEU A 6 -0.23 -11.35 1.81
CA LEU A 6 0.18 -12.74 1.75
C LEU A 6 -0.89 -13.61 1.08
N GLN A 7 -2.15 -13.45 1.48
CA GLN A 7 -3.27 -14.20 0.93
C GLN A 7 -3.45 -13.90 -0.57
N GLY A 8 -3.45 -12.64 -0.97
CA GLY A 8 -3.57 -12.24 -2.37
C GLY A 8 -2.43 -12.80 -3.24
N LEU A 9 -1.20 -12.83 -2.70
CA LEU A 9 -0.03 -13.39 -3.40
C LEU A 9 -0.11 -14.92 -3.54
N ILE A 10 -0.58 -15.63 -2.51
CA ILE A 10 -0.76 -17.09 -2.58
C ILE A 10 -1.89 -17.45 -3.56
N ASP A 11 -2.99 -16.70 -3.52
CA ASP A 11 -4.18 -16.97 -4.33
C ASP A 11 -4.06 -16.62 -5.81
N SER A 12 -3.01 -15.87 -6.21
CA SER A 12 -2.76 -15.52 -7.61
C SER A 12 -2.15 -16.67 -8.41
N GLY A 13 -1.62 -17.70 -7.75
CA GLY A 13 -1.09 -18.89 -8.40
C GLY A 13 0.24 -18.64 -9.11
N LYS A 14 0.23 -18.60 -10.46
CA LYS A 14 1.45 -18.43 -11.28
C LYS A 14 1.41 -17.09 -12.02
N PRO A 15 1.96 -16.02 -11.42
CA PRO A 15 1.98 -14.70 -12.06
C PRO A 15 2.88 -14.68 -13.30
N ALA A 16 2.53 -13.86 -14.29
CA ALA A 16 3.31 -13.69 -15.53
C ALA A 16 4.61 -12.92 -15.30
N HIS A 17 4.62 -12.03 -14.31
CA HIS A 17 5.76 -11.21 -13.91
C HIS A 17 6.22 -11.56 -12.49
N THR A 18 7.45 -11.15 -12.14
CA THR A 18 7.95 -11.27 -10.77
C THR A 18 7.02 -10.56 -9.81
N SER A 19 6.39 -11.32 -8.92
CA SER A 19 5.49 -10.80 -7.89
C SER A 19 6.15 -10.91 -6.52
N VAL A 20 6.14 -9.82 -5.76
CA VAL A 20 6.84 -9.73 -4.48
C VAL A 20 5.88 -9.21 -3.41
N GLY A 21 5.78 -9.94 -2.31
CA GLY A 21 5.27 -9.44 -1.04
C GLY A 21 6.42 -9.20 -0.09
N VAL A 22 6.57 -7.96 0.40
CA VAL A 22 7.60 -7.58 1.37
C VAL A 22 6.92 -7.18 2.68
N PHE A 23 7.48 -7.64 3.80
CA PHE A 23 6.96 -7.40 5.14
C PHE A 23 8.08 -6.79 5.99
N TYR A 24 7.99 -5.48 6.24
CA TYR A 24 8.98 -4.76 7.02
C TYR A 24 8.66 -4.79 8.52
N ASP A 25 9.72 -4.70 9.31
CA ASP A 25 9.66 -4.48 10.75
C ASP A 25 9.94 -2.99 11.07
N HIS A 26 9.73 -2.60 12.32
CA HIS A 26 10.12 -1.28 12.86
C HIS A 26 9.48 -0.07 12.18
N GLU A 27 8.37 -0.23 11.48
CA GLU A 27 7.62 0.88 10.87
C GLU A 27 7.26 1.93 11.94
N GLU A 28 6.68 1.45 13.05
CA GLU A 28 6.22 2.24 14.20
C GLU A 28 7.33 3.00 14.95
N ILE A 29 8.60 2.64 14.72
CA ILE A 29 9.77 3.34 15.28
C ILE A 29 10.60 4.06 14.20
N GLY A 30 10.01 4.26 13.02
CA GLY A 30 10.57 5.08 11.94
C GLY A 30 11.37 4.32 10.87
N SER A 31 11.28 3.00 10.82
CA SER A 31 11.84 2.13 9.76
C SER A 31 13.37 2.12 9.60
N ARG A 32 14.13 2.82 10.46
CA ARG A 32 15.59 2.96 10.36
C ARG A 32 16.34 1.80 11.02
N SER A 33 16.20 0.62 10.44
CA SER A 33 16.88 -0.60 10.90
C SER A 33 17.20 -1.53 9.72
N PRO A 34 18.06 -2.55 9.89
CA PRO A 34 18.36 -3.52 8.84
C PRO A 34 17.14 -4.27 8.28
N GLN A 35 16.08 -4.42 9.08
CA GLN A 35 14.82 -5.07 8.69
C GLN A 35 13.66 -4.09 8.43
N GLY A 36 13.92 -2.78 8.52
CA GLY A 36 12.92 -1.74 8.24
C GLY A 36 12.98 -1.24 6.80
N ALA A 37 12.03 -0.37 6.43
CA ALA A 37 11.89 0.12 5.06
C ALA A 37 13.05 1.00 4.56
N PHE A 38 13.85 1.59 5.46
CA PHE A 38 15.07 2.32 5.08
C PHE A 38 16.25 1.40 4.72
N SER A 39 16.14 0.09 4.94
CA SER A 39 17.20 -0.86 4.60
C SER A 39 17.40 -0.98 3.09
N SER A 40 18.61 -1.36 2.68
CA SER A 40 18.91 -1.73 1.29
C SER A 40 18.35 -3.10 0.89
N LEU A 41 17.80 -3.86 1.84
CA LEU A 41 17.45 -5.28 1.70
C LEU A 41 16.60 -5.56 0.46
N LEU A 42 15.51 -4.80 0.25
CA LEU A 42 14.62 -5.04 -0.90
C LEU A 42 15.34 -4.80 -2.23
N GLY A 43 16.09 -3.71 -2.34
CA GLY A 43 16.86 -3.40 -3.55
C GLY A 43 17.90 -4.47 -3.86
N GLU A 44 18.67 -4.89 -2.86
CA GLU A 44 19.68 -5.95 -2.99
C GLU A 44 19.06 -7.29 -3.37
N VAL A 45 17.93 -7.67 -2.75
CA VAL A 45 17.24 -8.94 -3.07
C VAL A 45 16.72 -8.92 -4.50
N LEU A 46 16.09 -7.82 -4.94
CA LEU A 46 15.58 -7.71 -6.31
C LEU A 46 16.71 -7.72 -7.35
N GLU A 47 17.82 -7.01 -7.10
CA GLU A 47 18.99 -7.01 -7.98
C GLU A 47 19.61 -8.41 -8.07
N ARG A 48 19.73 -9.13 -6.94
CA ARG A 48 20.22 -10.52 -6.93
C ARG A 48 19.30 -11.47 -7.70
N ILE A 49 17.98 -11.30 -7.62
CA ILE A 49 17.03 -12.09 -8.43
C ILE A 49 17.26 -11.84 -9.92
N ALA A 50 17.42 -10.58 -10.34
CA ALA A 50 17.69 -10.23 -11.73
C ALA A 50 19.02 -10.85 -12.21
N LEU A 51 20.10 -10.68 -11.46
CA LEU A 51 21.41 -11.25 -11.81
C LEU A 51 21.39 -12.78 -11.90
N CYS A 52 20.66 -13.47 -11.01
CA CYS A 52 20.51 -14.92 -11.06
C CYS A 52 19.72 -15.41 -12.29
N ARG A 53 18.92 -14.55 -12.91
CA ARG A 53 18.22 -14.84 -14.18
C ARG A 53 19.08 -14.56 -15.42
N GLY A 54 20.28 -14.00 -15.23
CA GLY A 54 21.15 -13.55 -16.31
C GLY A 54 20.83 -12.15 -16.82
N ASP A 55 19.94 -11.42 -16.14
CA ASP A 55 19.61 -10.03 -16.48
C ASP A 55 20.79 -9.11 -16.12
N SER A 56 20.99 -8.04 -16.90
CA SER A 56 22.00 -7.04 -16.58
C SER A 56 21.51 -6.06 -15.51
N ARG A 57 22.43 -5.25 -14.97
CA ARG A 57 22.07 -4.16 -14.05
C ARG A 57 21.16 -3.11 -14.70
N GLU A 58 21.30 -2.89 -16.00
CA GLU A 58 20.41 -1.99 -16.75
C GLU A 58 18.99 -2.59 -16.84
N ASP A 59 18.87 -3.89 -17.06
CA ASP A 59 17.58 -4.58 -17.06
C ASP A 59 16.89 -4.50 -15.70
N PHE A 60 17.64 -4.56 -14.60
CA PHE A 60 17.12 -4.32 -13.25
C PHE A 60 16.52 -2.91 -13.10
N TYR A 61 17.21 -1.86 -13.53
CA TYR A 61 16.67 -0.49 -13.45
C TYR A 61 15.43 -0.31 -14.34
N ARG A 62 15.43 -0.92 -15.53
CA ARG A 62 14.26 -0.93 -16.42
C ARG A 62 13.10 -1.69 -15.80
N ALA A 63 13.35 -2.81 -15.12
CA ALA A 63 12.32 -3.57 -14.41
C ALA A 63 11.71 -2.74 -13.26
N LEU A 64 12.53 -2.04 -12.46
CA LEU A 64 12.02 -1.13 -11.42
C LEU A 64 11.12 -0.04 -12.00
N ARG A 65 11.51 0.60 -13.12
CA ARG A 65 10.70 1.66 -13.75
C ARG A 65 9.39 1.16 -14.38
N ASN A 66 9.31 -0.13 -14.70
CA ASN A 66 8.08 -0.78 -15.16
C ASN A 66 7.29 -1.44 -14.03
N SER A 67 7.78 -1.40 -12.79
CA SER A 67 7.12 -1.98 -11.63
C SER A 67 6.15 -0.99 -10.99
N PHE A 68 5.08 -1.54 -10.42
CA PHE A 68 4.13 -0.83 -9.59
C PHE A 68 4.21 -1.36 -8.16
N MET A 69 4.07 -0.50 -7.16
CA MET A 69 4.06 -0.89 -5.76
C MET A 69 2.77 -0.47 -5.08
N ILE A 70 2.15 -1.41 -4.36
CA ILE A 70 1.06 -1.11 -3.43
C ILE A 70 1.63 -1.15 -2.01
N SER A 71 1.80 0.03 -1.41
CA SER A 71 2.10 0.19 0.02
C SER A 71 0.78 0.06 0.79
N ALA A 72 0.65 -1.00 1.57
CA ALA A 72 -0.61 -1.37 2.20
C ALA A 72 -0.50 -1.27 3.73
N ASP A 73 -1.10 -0.24 4.29
CA ASP A 73 -1.12 0.06 5.71
C ASP A 73 -2.47 0.70 6.09
N MET A 74 -2.93 0.54 7.32
CA MET A 74 -4.30 0.89 7.72
C MET A 74 -4.67 2.37 7.45
N ALA A 75 -5.97 2.67 7.43
CA ALA A 75 -6.51 4.01 7.23
C ALA A 75 -7.49 4.40 8.34
N HIS A 76 -7.54 5.68 8.68
CA HIS A 76 -8.49 6.18 9.69
C HIS A 76 -9.91 6.21 9.11
N ALA A 77 -10.81 5.44 9.71
CA ALA A 77 -12.24 5.50 9.41
C ALA A 77 -12.88 6.67 10.16
N TYR A 78 -13.82 7.36 9.51
CA TYR A 78 -14.66 8.38 10.12
C TYR A 78 -15.22 7.92 11.45
N HIS A 79 -14.98 8.71 12.50
CA HIS A 79 -15.47 8.44 13.85
C HIS A 79 -16.49 9.51 14.24
N PRO A 80 -17.76 9.17 14.46
CA PRO A 80 -18.83 10.17 14.66
C PRO A 80 -18.63 11.01 15.93
N ALA A 81 -17.97 10.46 16.96
CA ALA A 81 -17.66 11.21 18.18
C ALA A 81 -16.52 12.25 18.02
N TYR A 82 -15.82 12.23 16.89
CA TYR A 82 -14.69 13.12 16.60
C TYR A 82 -14.81 13.69 15.18
N ALA A 83 -16.03 14.04 14.77
CA ALA A 83 -16.32 14.50 13.42
C ALA A 83 -15.43 15.68 12.99
N GLU A 84 -15.02 16.52 13.94
CA GLU A 84 -14.12 17.65 13.74
C GLU A 84 -12.70 17.25 13.29
N LYS A 85 -12.28 16.00 13.43
CA LYS A 85 -10.96 15.53 13.01
C LYS A 85 -10.90 15.13 11.53
N TYR A 86 -12.03 15.12 10.85
CA TYR A 86 -12.18 14.53 9.54
C TYR A 86 -12.50 15.58 8.47
N ASP A 87 -12.01 15.34 7.26
CA ASP A 87 -12.43 16.08 6.07
C ASP A 87 -13.81 15.60 5.61
N ALA A 88 -14.71 16.50 5.21
CA ALA A 88 -16.09 16.14 4.90
C ALA A 88 -16.22 15.20 3.69
N ASP A 89 -15.34 15.36 2.70
CA ASP A 89 -15.40 14.63 1.42
C ASP A 89 -14.48 13.39 1.43
N TYR A 90 -13.40 13.43 2.20
CA TYR A 90 -12.36 12.39 2.19
C TYR A 90 -12.31 11.57 3.48
N SER A 91 -13.49 11.11 3.90
CA SER A 91 -13.72 10.39 5.16
C SER A 91 -14.18 8.95 4.95
N PRO A 92 -13.26 7.97 4.99
CA PRO A 92 -13.60 6.57 4.80
C PRO A 92 -14.55 6.03 5.85
N LYS A 93 -15.40 5.09 5.47
CA LYS A 93 -16.28 4.36 6.38
C LYS A 93 -15.93 2.87 6.35
N MET A 94 -16.14 2.19 7.48
CA MET A 94 -15.98 0.73 7.55
C MET A 94 -16.96 0.00 6.61
N ASN A 95 -16.52 -1.14 6.09
CA ASN A 95 -17.22 -2.03 5.15
C ASN A 95 -17.64 -1.33 3.84
N ARG A 96 -16.90 -0.31 3.42
CA ARG A 96 -17.13 0.42 2.16
C ARG A 96 -15.98 0.28 1.16
N GLY A 97 -14.98 -0.55 1.50
CA GLY A 97 -13.89 -0.94 0.62
C GLY A 97 -12.57 -0.26 0.97
N PRO A 98 -11.47 -0.69 0.33
CA PRO A 98 -10.13 -0.15 0.56
C PRO A 98 -10.04 1.34 0.25
N VAL A 99 -9.12 2.00 0.94
CA VAL A 99 -8.94 3.45 0.94
C VAL A 99 -7.65 3.79 0.23
N ILE A 100 -7.69 4.71 -0.72
CA ILE A 100 -6.51 5.35 -1.31
C ILE A 100 -6.13 6.53 -0.40
N LYS A 101 -4.94 6.49 0.16
CA LYS A 101 -4.42 7.52 1.07
C LYS A 101 -3.64 8.55 0.27
N ARG A 102 -4.01 9.83 0.35
CA ARG A 102 -3.31 10.93 -0.33
C ARG A 102 -2.92 12.01 0.67
N ASN A 103 -1.75 12.62 0.44
CA ASN A 103 -1.27 13.73 1.23
C ASN A 103 -0.36 14.61 0.37
N ALA A 104 -0.53 15.93 0.46
CA ALA A 104 0.23 16.89 -0.34
C ALA A 104 1.73 16.92 -0.01
N ASN A 105 2.12 16.56 1.21
CA ASN A 105 3.51 16.50 1.67
C ASN A 105 4.18 15.14 1.37
N LEU A 106 3.52 14.26 0.60
CA LEU A 106 4.00 12.90 0.29
C LEU A 106 4.28 12.04 1.54
N SER A 107 3.52 12.23 2.63
CA SER A 107 3.45 11.25 3.73
C SER A 107 2.87 9.90 3.27
N TYR A 108 2.19 9.93 2.12
CA TYR A 108 1.73 8.79 1.34
C TYR A 108 2.25 8.97 -0.10
N ALA A 109 2.77 7.91 -0.73
CA ALA A 109 3.39 7.96 -2.06
C ALA A 109 2.38 8.09 -3.21
N SER A 110 1.07 8.03 -2.91
CA SER A 110 0.00 8.09 -3.90
C SER A 110 0.04 9.36 -4.73
N THR A 111 0.04 9.18 -6.05
CA THR A 111 -0.13 10.22 -7.07
C THR A 111 -1.46 10.01 -7.79
N ALA A 112 -1.83 10.93 -8.69
CA ALA A 112 -3.00 10.76 -9.54
C ALA A 112 -2.86 9.50 -10.44
N ASP A 113 -1.69 9.27 -11.02
CA ASP A 113 -1.42 8.09 -11.87
C ASP A 113 -1.50 6.78 -11.07
N SER A 114 -0.81 6.71 -9.94
CA SER A 114 -0.81 5.49 -9.12
C SER A 114 -2.18 5.20 -8.50
N SER A 115 -2.92 6.25 -8.15
CA SER A 115 -4.31 6.12 -7.72
C SER A 115 -5.19 5.55 -8.83
N LEU A 116 -5.08 6.05 -10.07
CA LEU A 116 -5.89 5.57 -11.19
C LEU A 116 -5.64 4.09 -11.48
N ARG A 117 -4.38 3.66 -11.42
CA ARG A 117 -4.02 2.23 -11.53
C ARG A 117 -4.71 1.39 -10.46
N TYR A 118 -4.74 1.86 -9.21
CA TYR A 118 -5.43 1.16 -8.13
C TYR A 118 -6.96 1.17 -8.29
N ILE A 119 -7.55 2.26 -8.80
CA ILE A 119 -8.97 2.33 -9.11
C ILE A 119 -9.35 1.31 -10.19
N ASP A 120 -8.53 1.15 -11.22
CA ASP A 120 -8.72 0.12 -12.25
C ASP A 120 -8.64 -1.30 -11.65
N LEU A 121 -7.69 -1.56 -10.75
CA LEU A 121 -7.62 -2.83 -10.01
C LEU A 121 -8.88 -3.08 -9.18
N CYS A 122 -9.38 -2.07 -8.47
CA CYS A 122 -10.65 -2.15 -7.73
C CYS A 122 -11.82 -2.48 -8.66
N SER A 123 -11.91 -1.81 -9.82
CA SER A 123 -12.93 -2.04 -10.83
C SER A 123 -12.90 -3.49 -11.36
N LYS A 124 -11.71 -3.99 -11.73
CA LYS A 124 -11.49 -5.37 -12.18
C LYS A 124 -11.88 -6.39 -11.10
N ALA A 125 -11.58 -6.09 -9.84
CA ALA A 125 -11.96 -6.91 -8.69
C ALA A 125 -13.44 -6.77 -8.29
N LYS A 126 -14.20 -5.87 -8.92
CA LYS A 126 -15.58 -5.51 -8.57
C LYS A 126 -15.73 -5.02 -7.12
N VAL A 127 -14.71 -4.32 -6.63
CA VAL A 127 -14.60 -3.77 -5.28
C VAL A 127 -14.73 -2.25 -5.35
N LYS A 128 -15.46 -1.67 -4.40
CA LYS A 128 -15.51 -0.20 -4.25
C LYS A 128 -14.23 0.28 -3.57
N HIS A 129 -13.77 1.47 -3.93
CA HIS A 129 -12.69 2.15 -3.23
C HIS A 129 -13.23 3.41 -2.56
N GLN A 130 -12.44 3.92 -1.62
CA GLN A 130 -12.66 5.20 -0.94
C GLN A 130 -11.37 6.02 -1.05
N GLU A 131 -11.45 7.31 -0.73
CA GLU A 131 -10.29 8.19 -0.65
C GLU A 131 -10.18 8.77 0.76
N PHE A 132 -8.93 8.95 1.21
CA PHE A 132 -8.61 9.60 2.47
C PHE A 132 -7.60 10.70 2.25
N LEU A 133 -7.95 11.88 2.72
CA LEU A 133 -7.07 13.03 2.87
C LEU A 133 -7.23 13.53 4.30
N VAL A 134 -6.10 13.80 4.95
CA VAL A 134 -6.11 14.56 6.19
C VAL A 134 -6.50 16.01 5.88
N ARG A 135 -7.19 16.66 6.82
CA ARG A 135 -7.43 18.10 6.74
C ARG A 135 -6.10 18.85 6.61
N SER A 136 -6.06 19.88 5.77
CA SER A 136 -4.84 20.64 5.50
C SER A 136 -4.23 21.34 6.72
N ASP A 137 -5.02 21.55 7.79
CA ASP A 137 -4.58 22.18 9.04
C ASP A 137 -4.05 21.17 10.07
N MET A 138 -3.99 19.88 9.74
CA MET A 138 -3.57 18.81 10.64
C MET A 138 -2.38 18.00 10.07
N PRO A 139 -1.45 17.56 10.93
CA PRO A 139 -0.43 16.61 10.53
C PRO A 139 -1.04 15.21 10.31
N CYS A 140 -0.38 14.39 9.49
CA CYS A 140 -0.67 12.96 9.40
C CYS A 140 0.60 12.14 9.62
N GLY A 141 0.42 10.87 9.98
CA GLY A 141 1.51 9.90 9.97
C GLY A 141 2.07 9.71 8.56
N SER A 142 3.29 9.19 8.49
CA SER A 142 3.89 8.67 7.25
C SER A 142 3.72 7.15 7.20
N THR A 143 4.09 6.55 6.09
CA THR A 143 4.15 5.09 5.92
C THR A 143 5.50 4.69 5.31
N VAL A 144 5.68 3.39 5.06
CA VAL A 144 6.80 2.87 4.27
C VAL A 144 6.76 3.22 2.78
N GLY A 145 5.58 3.57 2.25
CA GLY A 145 5.37 3.80 0.82
C GLY A 145 6.34 4.83 0.23
N PRO A 146 6.40 6.07 0.76
CA PRO A 146 7.34 7.08 0.30
C PRO A 146 8.81 6.66 0.42
N ILE A 147 9.17 5.91 1.47
CA ILE A 147 10.56 5.47 1.72
C ILE A 147 11.00 4.52 0.61
N VAL A 148 10.21 3.49 0.33
CA VAL A 148 10.54 2.49 -0.69
C VAL A 148 10.44 3.08 -2.09
N ALA A 149 9.42 3.91 -2.35
CA ALA A 149 9.26 4.62 -3.62
C ALA A 149 10.47 5.51 -3.93
N ALA A 150 10.98 6.27 -2.95
CA ALA A 150 12.15 7.11 -3.13
C ALA A 150 13.44 6.30 -3.32
N ASN A 151 13.64 5.23 -2.53
CA ASN A 151 14.86 4.42 -2.58
C ASN A 151 15.01 3.63 -3.90
N LEU A 152 13.91 3.13 -4.46
CA LEU A 152 13.92 2.29 -5.67
C LEU A 152 13.38 3.01 -6.92
N GLY A 153 12.76 4.18 -6.76
CA GLY A 153 12.07 4.92 -7.82
C GLY A 153 10.87 4.16 -8.39
N LEU A 154 10.10 3.48 -7.52
CA LEU A 154 8.91 2.74 -7.87
C LEU A 154 7.69 3.65 -7.94
N ASN A 155 6.87 3.50 -8.99
CA ASN A 155 5.55 4.12 -9.00
C ASN A 155 4.68 3.43 -7.97
N SER A 156 4.16 4.19 -7.00
CA SER A 156 3.63 3.62 -5.76
C SER A 156 2.28 4.24 -5.37
N VAL A 157 1.38 3.41 -4.85
CA VAL A 157 0.13 3.86 -4.23
C VAL A 157 0.12 3.41 -2.76
N ASP A 158 -0.31 4.30 -1.88
CA ASP A 158 -0.57 4.01 -0.48
C ASP A 158 -2.06 3.76 -0.29
N ILE A 159 -2.38 2.56 0.18
CA ILE A 159 -3.74 2.12 0.43
C ILE A 159 -3.89 1.60 1.85
N GLY A 160 -5.12 1.55 2.33
CA GLY A 160 -5.45 1.06 3.66
C GLY A 160 -6.86 0.58 3.82
N ASN A 161 -7.10 -0.28 4.81
CA ASN A 161 -8.45 -0.59 5.24
C ASN A 161 -8.88 0.35 6.37
N PRO A 162 -10.14 0.82 6.36
CA PRO A 162 -10.64 1.75 7.35
C PRO A 162 -10.78 1.08 8.72
N MET A 163 -10.23 1.72 9.76
CA MET A 163 -10.31 1.26 11.15
C MET A 163 -10.55 2.40 12.15
N TRP A 164 -10.95 2.03 13.35
CA TRP A 164 -10.99 2.89 14.52
C TRP A 164 -9.92 2.51 15.53
N ALA A 165 -9.54 3.52 16.33
CA ALA A 165 -8.60 3.39 17.43
C ALA A 165 -7.24 2.80 16.99
N MET A 166 -6.72 3.27 15.85
CA MET A 166 -5.38 2.92 15.38
C MET A 166 -4.34 3.17 16.49
N HIS A 167 -3.46 2.20 16.73
CA HIS A 167 -2.45 2.14 17.82
C HIS A 167 -3.03 1.88 19.23
N SER A 168 -4.31 1.52 19.34
CA SER A 168 -4.88 0.97 20.57
C SER A 168 -4.41 -0.47 20.78
N VAL A 169 -4.38 -0.92 22.05
CA VAL A 169 -4.22 -2.36 22.37
C VAL A 169 -5.32 -3.22 21.76
N ARG A 170 -6.47 -2.62 21.46
CA ARG A 170 -7.58 -3.26 20.74
C ARG A 170 -8.17 -2.29 19.74
N GLU A 171 -8.04 -2.65 18.48
CA GLU A 171 -8.49 -1.87 17.33
C GLU A 171 -9.79 -2.46 16.76
N THR A 172 -10.51 -1.68 15.96
CA THR A 172 -11.78 -2.13 15.34
C THR A 172 -11.77 -1.86 13.85
N ALA A 173 -12.09 -2.86 13.03
CA ALA A 173 -12.10 -2.74 11.56
C ALA A 173 -13.30 -3.49 10.95
N GLY A 174 -13.62 -3.17 9.69
CA GLY A 174 -14.66 -3.85 8.93
C GLY A 174 -14.21 -5.18 8.34
N VAL A 175 -14.99 -6.25 8.54
CA VAL A 175 -14.71 -7.58 7.96
C VAL A 175 -14.74 -7.55 6.44
N LYS A 176 -15.68 -6.79 5.85
CA LYS A 176 -15.82 -6.71 4.40
C LYS A 176 -14.61 -6.04 3.76
N ASP A 177 -14.02 -5.03 4.41
CA ASP A 177 -12.86 -4.34 3.85
C ASP A 177 -11.65 -5.28 3.71
N HIS A 178 -11.47 -6.23 4.65
CA HIS A 178 -10.41 -7.23 4.56
C HIS A 178 -10.60 -8.19 3.39
N LEU A 179 -11.83 -8.67 3.17
CA LEU A 179 -12.16 -9.54 2.04
C LEU A 179 -12.04 -8.80 0.69
N ASP A 180 -12.54 -7.57 0.63
CA ASP A 180 -12.44 -6.70 -0.54
C ASP A 180 -10.97 -6.47 -0.91
N LEU A 181 -10.11 -6.17 0.07
CA LEU A 181 -8.69 -5.97 -0.15
C LEU A 181 -8.00 -7.23 -0.68
N ILE A 182 -8.28 -8.41 -0.13
CA ILE A 182 -7.74 -9.68 -0.64
C ILE A 182 -8.12 -9.86 -2.12
N ALA A 183 -9.36 -9.57 -2.50
CA ALA A 183 -9.81 -9.67 -3.88
C ALA A 183 -9.05 -8.70 -4.81
N VAL A 184 -8.82 -7.46 -4.37
CA VAL A 184 -8.03 -6.47 -5.12
C VAL A 184 -6.57 -6.91 -5.24
N LEU A 185 -5.94 -7.39 -4.17
CA LEU A 185 -4.53 -7.81 -4.19
C LEU A 185 -4.33 -9.10 -5.00
N LYS A 186 -5.27 -10.04 -4.96
CA LYS A 186 -5.28 -11.19 -5.87
C LYS A 186 -5.34 -10.73 -7.33
N THR A 187 -6.21 -9.76 -7.63
CA THR A 187 -6.31 -9.19 -8.98
C THR A 187 -5.01 -8.51 -9.38
N TYR A 188 -4.39 -7.74 -8.48
CA TYR A 188 -3.09 -7.10 -8.70
C TYR A 188 -1.99 -8.09 -9.07
N PHE A 189 -1.82 -9.17 -8.30
CA PHE A 189 -0.80 -10.18 -8.59
C PHE A 189 -1.12 -11.08 -9.79
N SER A 190 -2.40 -11.18 -10.17
CA SER A 190 -2.83 -11.97 -11.33
C SER A 190 -2.90 -11.15 -12.63
N ALA A 191 -2.93 -9.82 -12.53
CA ALA A 191 -3.07 -8.92 -13.67
C ALA A 191 -1.73 -8.75 -14.39
N ASN A 192 -1.83 -8.74 -15.73
CA ASN A 192 -0.74 -8.42 -16.65
C ASN A 192 -0.46 -6.91 -16.66
#